data_AF-A0AA50E0P6-F1
#
_entry.id   AF-A0AA50E0P6-F1
#
_cell.length_a   1.000
_cell.length_b   1.000
_cell.length_c   1.000
_cell.angle_alpha   90.00
_cell.angle_beta   90.00
_cell.angle_gamma   90.00
#
_symmetry.space_group_name_H-M   'P 1'
#
loop_
_entity.id
_entity.type
_entity.pdbx_description
1 polymer ?
#
loop_
_entity_poly.entity_id
_entity_poly.type
_entity_poly.pdbx_seq_one_letter_code
_entity_poly.pdbx_strand_id
1 'polypeptide(L)'
;MCPSRPRCKQLSKCPILNTKGSPPIRSQRGEDQGYLTIQQENEQIIPFFLEASQIQQMVERFKQEQPAMADSIVIDVIAMENVISTLQTSDDAMLKQIRIVPTQEAIQFIRSLSAQQPK
;
A
#
# COMPACT_ATOMS: atom_id res chain seq x y z
N MET A 1 24.60 -21.93 -12.12
CA MET A 1 24.44 -21.54 -10.71
C MET A 1 24.52 -20.02 -10.62
N CYS A 2 23.40 -19.35 -10.36
CA CYS A 2 23.36 -17.90 -10.13
C CYS A 2 23.33 -17.65 -8.61
N PRO A 3 24.21 -16.80 -8.05
CA PRO A 3 24.27 -16.60 -6.61
C PRO A 3 23.12 -15.71 -6.13
N SER A 4 22.55 -16.15 -5.01
CA SER A 4 21.73 -15.45 -4.03
C SER A 4 21.76 -13.91 -4.10
N ARG A 5 20.59 -13.32 -4.39
CA ARG A 5 20.34 -11.88 -4.23
C ARG A 5 20.54 -11.49 -2.75
N PRO A 6 21.26 -10.39 -2.44
CA PRO A 6 21.41 -9.93 -1.08
C PRO A 6 20.08 -9.34 -0.57
N ARG A 7 19.69 -9.73 0.64
CA ARG A 7 18.63 -9.09 1.43
C ARG A 7 18.97 -7.61 1.57
N CYS A 8 18.24 -6.76 0.86
CA CYS A 8 18.35 -5.31 0.98
C CYS A 8 17.75 -4.88 2.33
N LYS A 9 18.59 -4.80 3.37
CA LYS A 9 18.25 -4.42 4.75
C LYS A 9 18.34 -2.90 5.02
N GLN A 10 18.26 -2.04 4.00
CA GLN A 10 18.45 -0.60 4.19
C GLN A 10 17.35 0.22 3.50
N LEU A 11 16.34 0.59 4.29
CA LEU A 11 15.17 1.39 3.87
C LEU A 11 15.51 2.86 3.51
N SER A 12 16.78 3.26 3.40
CA SER A 12 17.19 4.66 3.23
C SER A 12 17.89 4.98 1.90
N LYS A 13 17.89 4.05 0.94
CA LYS A 13 18.59 4.24 -0.34
C LYS A 13 17.94 3.54 -1.55
N CYS A 14 16.62 3.40 -1.55
CA CYS A 14 15.91 3.23 -2.81
C CYS A 14 15.70 4.62 -3.41
N PRO A 15 16.25 4.94 -4.59
CA PRO A 15 15.85 6.13 -5.31
C PRO A 15 14.37 5.94 -5.65
N ILE A 16 13.51 6.55 -4.84
CA ILE A 16 12.08 6.69 -5.08
C ILE A 16 11.98 7.25 -6.49
N LEU A 17 11.54 6.35 -7.35
CA LEU A 17 11.48 6.44 -8.79
C LEU A 17 11.10 7.87 -9.19
N ASN A 18 11.91 8.47 -10.07
CA ASN A 18 11.68 9.78 -10.68
C ASN A 18 10.48 9.70 -11.64
N THR A 19 9.28 9.50 -11.09
CA THR A 19 8.00 9.55 -11.77
C THR A 19 7.18 10.66 -11.14
N LYS A 20 6.42 11.40 -11.96
CA LYS A 20 5.61 12.56 -11.54
C LYS A 20 4.37 12.17 -10.71
N GLY A 21 4.46 11.11 -9.90
CA GLY A 21 3.42 10.62 -9.01
C GLY A 21 4.00 9.65 -7.99
N SER A 22 3.62 9.78 -6.71
CA SER A 22 4.08 8.88 -5.65
C SER A 22 3.64 7.45 -5.97
N PRO A 23 4.56 6.47 -6.01
CA PRO A 23 4.20 5.08 -6.29
C PRO A 23 3.36 4.53 -5.12
N PRO A 24 2.25 3.81 -5.38
CA PRO A 24 1.50 3.14 -4.34
C PRO A 24 2.37 2.10 -3.62
N ILE A 25 2.19 2.05 -2.30
CA ILE A 25 2.92 1.20 -1.38
C ILE A 25 1.95 0.20 -0.77
N ARG A 26 2.33 -1.07 -0.75
CA ARG A 26 1.52 -2.17 -0.18
C ARG A 26 2.36 -3.04 0.73
N SER A 27 1.69 -3.82 1.58
CA SER A 27 2.33 -4.81 2.46
C SER A 27 1.86 -6.21 2.12
N GLN A 28 2.82 -7.13 2.00
CA GLN A 28 2.60 -8.55 1.74
C GLN A 28 3.08 -9.39 2.94
N ARG A 29 2.42 -10.53 3.15
CA ARG A 29 2.82 -11.56 4.12
C ARG A 29 3.73 -12.57 3.42
N GLY A 30 5.04 -12.34 3.53
CA GLY A 30 6.12 -13.32 3.38
C GLY A 30 5.95 -14.38 2.29
N GLU A 31 6.31 -15.63 2.62
CA GLU A 31 6.36 -16.78 1.70
C GLU A 31 5.02 -17.09 1.02
N ASP A 32 3.89 -16.68 1.58
CA ASP A 32 2.56 -16.91 1.01
C ASP A 32 2.10 -15.81 0.02
N GLN A 33 2.86 -14.73 -0.15
CA GLN A 33 2.50 -13.58 -1.01
C GLN A 33 1.09 -12.99 -0.75
N GLY A 34 0.49 -13.31 0.40
CA GLY A 34 -0.85 -12.87 0.77
C GLY A 34 -0.86 -11.38 1.14
N TYR A 35 -1.88 -10.64 0.70
CA TYR A 35 -2.02 -9.22 1.02
C TYR A 35 -2.44 -8.99 2.48
N LEU A 36 -1.87 -7.97 3.13
CA LEU A 36 -2.49 -7.46 4.36
C LEU A 36 -3.81 -6.77 4.01
N THR A 37 -4.84 -7.11 4.76
CA THR A 37 -6.19 -6.59 4.57
C THR A 37 -6.68 -5.99 5.88
N ILE A 38 -7.58 -5.02 5.77
CA ILE A 38 -8.24 -4.39 6.92
C ILE A 38 -9.74 -4.50 6.75
N GLN A 39 -10.47 -4.56 7.86
CA GLN A 39 -11.93 -4.51 7.87
C GLN A 39 -12.37 -3.03 7.87
N GLN A 40 -13.09 -2.62 6.84
CA GLN A 40 -13.67 -1.29 6.73
C GLN A 40 -15.13 -1.42 6.31
N GLU A 41 -16.06 -0.82 7.08
CA GLU A 41 -17.50 -0.84 6.76
C GLU A 41 -18.05 -2.26 6.52
N ASN A 42 -17.57 -3.24 7.29
CA ASN A 42 -17.86 -4.67 7.18
C ASN A 42 -17.35 -5.35 5.89
N GLU A 43 -16.51 -4.68 5.11
CA GLU A 43 -15.80 -5.25 3.97
C GLU A 43 -14.31 -5.43 4.27
N GLN A 44 -13.77 -6.57 3.86
CA GLN A 44 -12.33 -6.79 3.87
C GLN A 44 -11.71 -6.13 2.63
N ILE A 45 -10.87 -5.13 2.85
CA ILE A 45 -10.24 -4.34 1.78
C ILE A 45 -8.71 -4.51 1.82
N ILE A 46 -8.08 -4.32 0.66
CA ILE A 46 -6.63 -4.32 0.48
C ILE A 46 -6.17 -2.86 0.30
N PRO A 47 -5.57 -2.24 1.32
CA PRO A 47 -5.17 -0.84 1.24
C PRO A 47 -3.85 -0.68 0.45
N PHE A 48 -3.86 0.24 -0.51
CA PHE A 48 -2.69 0.70 -1.26
C PHE A 48 -2.43 2.15 -0.87
N PHE A 49 -1.34 2.41 -0.17
CA PHE A 49 -1.03 3.72 0.41
C PHE A 49 -0.22 4.57 -0.55
N LEU A 50 -0.53 5.87 -0.66
CA LEU A 50 0.30 6.81 -1.41
C LEU A 50 1.48 7.38 -0.60
N GLU A 51 1.45 7.20 0.72
CA GLU A 51 2.43 7.75 1.66
C GLU A 51 3.09 6.63 2.50
N ALA A 52 4.43 6.70 2.62
CA ALA A 52 5.20 5.67 3.32
C ALA A 52 4.98 5.65 4.85
N SER A 53 4.61 6.78 5.44
CA SER A 53 4.31 6.87 6.88
C SER A 53 3.07 6.05 7.24
N GLN A 54 2.06 6.07 6.37
CA GLN A 54 0.78 5.38 6.59
C GLN A 54 0.94 3.87 6.63
N ILE A 55 1.76 3.30 5.74
CA ILE A 55 2.02 1.86 5.76
C ILE A 55 2.83 1.44 6.99
N GLN A 56 3.78 2.27 7.45
CA GLN A 56 4.55 1.96 8.66
C GLN A 56 3.64 1.88 9.88
N GLN A 57 2.75 2.85 10.05
CA GLN A 57 1.76 2.83 11.13
C GLN A 57 0.84 1.61 11.07
N MET A 58 0.40 1.21 9.88
CA MET A 58 -0.42 0.01 9.72
C MET A 58 0.35 -1.26 10.09
N VAL A 59 1.60 -1.38 9.61
CA VAL A 59 2.45 -2.52 9.92
C VAL A 59 2.72 -2.59 11.42
N GLU A 60 2.98 -1.46 12.09
CA GLU A 60 3.17 -1.42 13.54
C GLU A 60 1.93 -1.92 14.29
N ARG A 61 0.73 -1.45 13.93
CA ARG A 61 -0.52 -1.93 14.52
C ARG A 61 -0.73 -3.42 14.28
N PHE A 62 -0.50 -3.87 13.06
CA PHE A 62 -0.64 -5.29 12.71
C PHE A 62 0.34 -6.17 13.49
N LYS A 63 1.58 -5.69 13.73
CA LYS A 63 2.56 -6.38 14.58
C LYS A 63 2.11 -6.48 16.04
N GLN A 64 1.39 -5.47 16.54
CA GLN A 64 0.81 -5.52 17.89
C GLN A 64 -0.35 -6.52 17.97
N GLU A 65 -1.18 -6.58 16.94
CA GLU A 65 -2.33 -7.48 16.88
C GLU A 65 -1.94 -8.95 16.63
N GLN A 66 -0.98 -9.18 15.74
CA GLN A 66 -0.53 -10.52 15.31
C GLN A 66 1.00 -10.61 15.35
N PRO A 67 1.62 -10.65 16.54
CA PRO A 67 3.07 -10.65 16.69
C PRO A 67 3.73 -11.87 16.05
N ALA A 68 3.05 -13.02 15.99
CA ALA A 68 3.55 -14.23 15.33
C ALA A 68 3.81 -14.06 13.83
N MET A 69 3.16 -13.08 13.19
CA MET A 69 3.27 -12.81 11.75
C MET A 69 4.08 -11.53 11.47
N ALA A 70 4.65 -10.91 12.50
CA ALA A 70 5.34 -9.63 12.40
C ALA A 70 6.58 -9.68 11.49
N ASP A 71 7.32 -10.80 11.54
CA ASP A 71 8.61 -10.97 10.86
C ASP A 71 8.47 -11.34 9.37
N SER A 72 7.26 -11.76 8.95
CA SER A 72 6.99 -12.11 7.56
C SER A 72 6.48 -10.93 6.73
N ILE A 73 6.25 -9.76 7.33
CA ILE A 73 5.69 -8.61 6.60
C ILE A 73 6.76 -7.95 5.74
N VAL A 74 6.50 -7.87 4.44
CA VAL A 74 7.33 -7.18 3.45
C VAL A 74 6.57 -5.97 2.93
N ILE A 75 7.24 -4.82 2.88
CA ILE A 75 6.70 -3.59 2.27
C ILE A 75 7.22 -3.52 0.84
N ASP A 76 6.29 -3.44 -0.11
CA ASP A 76 6.59 -3.33 -1.53
C ASP A 76 6.08 -2.00 -2.10
N VAL A 77 6.94 -1.40 -2.93
CA VAL A 77 6.64 -0.17 -3.67
C VAL A 77 6.38 -0.56 -5.12
N ILE A 78 5.23 -0.18 -5.65
CA ILE A 78 4.81 -0.54 -7.00
C ILE A 78 4.45 0.71 -7.76
N ALA A 79 4.77 0.74 -9.04
CA ALA A 79 4.45 1.86 -9.90
C ALA A 79 2.93 1.94 -10.14
N MET A 80 2.37 3.14 -10.10
CA MET A 80 0.92 3.34 -10.17
C MET A 80 0.35 2.86 -11.51
N GLU A 81 1.09 3.07 -12.59
CA GLU A 81 0.77 2.59 -13.93
C GLU A 81 0.53 1.08 -13.97
N ASN A 82 1.30 0.31 -13.19
CA ASN A 82 1.14 -1.14 -13.14
C ASN A 82 -0.14 -1.53 -12.40
N VAL A 83 -0.51 -0.77 -11.36
CA VAL A 83 -1.77 -0.98 -10.63
C VAL A 83 -2.94 -0.72 -11.56
N ILE A 84 -2.96 0.44 -12.24
CA ILE A 84 -4.03 0.81 -13.18
C ILE A 84 -4.12 -0.20 -14.33
N SER A 85 -2.99 -0.57 -14.94
CA SER A 85 -2.96 -1.55 -16.03
C SER A 85 -3.51 -2.90 -15.58
N THR A 86 -3.20 -3.33 -14.36
CA THR A 86 -3.73 -4.58 -13.80
C THR A 86 -5.24 -4.48 -13.58
N LEU A 87 -5.73 -3.36 -13.03
CA LEU A 87 -7.16 -3.14 -12.81
C LEU A 87 -7.97 -3.05 -14.12
N GLN A 88 -7.34 -2.65 -15.22
CA GLN A 88 -7.98 -2.55 -16.54
C GLN A 88 -7.99 -3.87 -17.31
N THR A 89 -6.99 -4.73 -17.09
CA THR A 89 -6.79 -5.95 -17.88
C THR A 89 -7.23 -7.22 -17.17
N SER A 90 -7.49 -7.17 -15.87
CA SER A 90 -7.85 -8.34 -15.06
C SER A 90 -9.24 -8.22 -14.45
N ASP A 91 -9.99 -9.32 -14.51
CA ASP A 91 -11.35 -9.45 -13.92
C ASP A 91 -11.34 -10.15 -12.54
N ASP A 92 -10.18 -10.24 -11.89
CA ASP A 92 -10.06 -10.92 -10.59
C ASP A 92 -10.92 -10.21 -9.52
N ALA A 93 -11.74 -11.00 -8.80
CA ALA A 93 -12.60 -10.50 -7.74
C ALA A 93 -11.82 -9.86 -6.58
N MET A 94 -10.58 -10.30 -6.33
CA MET A 94 -9.71 -9.73 -5.30
C MET A 94 -9.32 -8.28 -5.62
N LEU A 95 -9.21 -7.92 -6.91
CA LEU A 95 -8.88 -6.56 -7.32
C LEU A 95 -9.98 -5.55 -6.95
N LYS A 96 -11.23 -6.01 -6.84
CA LYS A 96 -12.38 -5.17 -6.41
C LYS A 96 -12.27 -4.76 -4.94
N GLN A 97 -11.46 -5.45 -4.15
CA GLN A 97 -11.20 -5.14 -2.74
C GLN A 97 -10.09 -4.11 -2.56
N ILE A 98 -9.38 -3.75 -3.63
CA ILE A 98 -8.32 -2.74 -3.56
C ILE A 98 -8.94 -1.38 -3.24
N ARG A 99 -8.32 -0.67 -2.29
CA ARG A 99 -8.66 0.72 -1.96
C ARG A 99 -7.39 1.53 -1.94
N ILE A 100 -7.36 2.62 -2.71
CA ILE A 100 -6.24 3.55 -2.70
C ILE A 100 -6.46 4.52 -1.54
N VAL A 101 -5.50 4.56 -0.62
CA VAL A 101 -5.50 5.46 0.53
C VAL A 101 -4.70 6.71 0.16
N PRO A 102 -5.35 7.88 0.05
CA PRO A 102 -4.69 9.13 -0.33
C PRO A 102 -3.77 9.65 0.78
N THR A 103 -2.88 10.59 0.42
CA THR A 103 -2.03 11.28 1.40
C THR A 103 -2.86 12.21 2.28
N GLN A 104 -2.33 12.59 3.44
CA GLN A 104 -3.04 13.48 4.36
C GLN A 104 -3.31 14.85 3.73
N GLU A 105 -2.38 15.38 2.95
CA GLU A 105 -2.54 16.66 2.25
C GLU A 105 -3.68 16.59 1.24
N ALA A 106 -3.77 15.49 0.48
CA ALA A 106 -4.86 15.27 -0.47
C ALA A 106 -6.22 15.19 0.23
N ILE A 107 -6.29 14.51 1.39
CA ILE A 107 -7.52 14.45 2.20
C ILE A 107 -7.91 15.86 2.67
N GLN A 108 -6.96 16.64 3.19
CA GLN A 108 -7.22 18.01 3.65
C GLN A 108 -7.65 18.92 2.51
N PHE A 109 -7.01 18.78 1.34
CA PHE A 109 -7.39 19.51 0.14
C PHE A 109 -8.83 19.19 -0.28
N ILE A 110 -9.20 17.90 -0.38
CA ILE A 110 -10.57 17.49 -0.73
C ILE A 110 -11.59 18.06 0.28
N ARG A 111 -11.29 17.98 1.59
CA ARG A 111 -12.15 18.55 2.64
C ARG A 111 -12.33 20.06 2.48
N SER A 112 -11.26 20.77 2.11
CA SER A 112 -11.32 22.22 1.85
C SER A 112 -12.19 22.57 0.65
N LEU A 113 -12.27 21.70 -0.35
CA LEU A 113 -13.15 21.87 -1.52
C LEU A 113 -14.62 21.61 -1.18
N SER A 114 -14.91 20.56 -0.40
CA SER A 114 -16.27 20.26 0.06
C SER A 114 -16.84 21.36 0.97
N ALA A 115 -15.99 22.03 1.74
CA ALA A 115 -16.38 23.19 2.54
C ALA A 115 -16.70 24.45 1.71
N GLN A 116 -16.30 24.49 0.43
CA GLN A 116 -16.50 25.62 -0.47
C GLN A 116 -17.74 25.49 -1.39
N GLN A 117 -18.47 24.37 -1.34
CA GLN A 117 -19.73 24.27 -2.07
C GLN A 117 -20.87 24.86 -1.23
N PRO A 118 -21.44 26.03 -1.60
CA PRO A 118 -22.72 26.44 -1.05
C PRO A 118 -23.77 25.40 -1.47
N LYS A 119 -24.53 24.92 -0.49
CA LYS A 119 -25.58 23.92 -0.62
C LYS A 119 -26.73 24.41 -1.51
#